data_AF-A0A6G3BS66-F1
#
_entry.id   AF-A0A6G3BS66-F1
#
_cell.length_a   1.000
_cell.length_b   1.000
_cell.length_c   1.000
_cell.angle_alpha   90.00
_cell.angle_beta   90.00
_cell.angle_gamma   90.00
#
_symmetry.space_group_name_H-M   'P 1'
#
loop_
_entity.id
_entity.type
_entity.pdbx_description
1 polymer ?
#
loop_
_entity_poly.entity_id
_entity_poly.type
_entity_poly.pdbx_seq_one_letter_code
_entity_poly.pdbx_strand_id
1 'polypeptide(L)'
;MCRRNPPGNPPMDPSGAIVRSVALRMIRRLADQPELVRPLSTVVELVDHDEADLALDDIVMVIKFSPFPVLRSEYEDLRRAAQQLDSLDSLTDTGLELLVVEG
;
A
#
# COMPACT_ATOMS: atom_id res chain seq x y z
N MET A 1 -3.05 13.57 -27.74
CA MET A 1 -4.37 12.98 -27.48
C MET A 1 -4.60 12.99 -25.97
N CYS A 2 -5.33 13.98 -25.45
CA CYS A 2 -5.62 14.10 -24.03
C CYS A 2 -6.78 13.16 -23.68
N ARG A 3 -6.53 12.11 -22.89
CA ARG A 3 -7.60 11.27 -22.34
C ARG A 3 -8.39 12.11 -21.34
N ARG A 4 -9.67 12.36 -21.64
CA ARG A 4 -10.64 12.89 -20.68
C ARG A 4 -10.88 11.81 -19.62
N ASN A 5 -10.48 12.07 -18.39
CA ASN A 5 -10.97 11.31 -17.25
C ASN A 5 -12.47 11.60 -17.05
N PRO A 6 -13.29 10.60 -16.70
CA PRO A 6 -14.70 10.81 -16.36
C PRO A 6 -14.82 11.71 -15.12
N PRO A 7 -15.88 12.53 -15.00
CA PRO A 7 -16.07 13.39 -13.85
C PRO A 7 -16.48 12.52 -12.64
N GLY A 8 -15.68 12.54 -11.57
CA GLY A 8 -16.07 11.89 -10.32
C GLY A 8 -14.93 11.69 -9.34
N ASN A 9 -13.74 11.29 -9.81
CA ASN A 9 -12.55 11.16 -8.97
C ASN A 9 -11.41 11.98 -9.57
N PRO A 10 -10.68 12.78 -8.76
CA PRO A 10 -9.44 13.38 -9.21
C PRO A 10 -8.48 12.28 -9.72
N PRO A 11 -7.54 12.61 -10.62
CA PRO A 11 -6.49 11.67 -10.95
C PRO A 11 -5.72 11.36 -9.67
N MET A 12 -5.85 10.13 -9.18
CA MET A 12 -5.08 9.60 -8.05
C MET A 12 -3.60 9.88 -8.31
N ASP A 13 -2.92 10.42 -7.30
CA ASP A 13 -1.51 10.75 -7.41
C ASP A 13 -0.69 9.46 -7.66
N PRO A 14 0.51 9.58 -8.25
CA PRO A 14 1.32 8.41 -8.58
C PRO A 14 1.67 7.52 -7.39
N SER A 15 1.85 8.09 -6.20
CA SER A 15 2.21 7.35 -4.99
C SER A 15 1.01 6.61 -4.41
N GLY A 16 -0.16 7.25 -4.35
CA GLY A 16 -1.42 6.61 -3.98
C GLY A 16 -1.74 5.42 -4.91
N ALA A 17 -1.55 5.59 -6.22
CA ALA A 17 -1.77 4.51 -7.18
C ALA A 17 -0.86 3.29 -6.91
N ILE A 18 0.37 3.51 -6.45
CA ILE A 18 1.30 2.44 -6.07
C ILE A 18 0.82 1.74 -4.79
N VAL A 19 0.50 2.48 -3.73
CA VAL A 19 0.01 1.93 -2.45
C VAL A 19 -1.24 1.09 -2.67
N ARG A 20 -2.21 1.61 -3.43
CA ARG A 20 -3.44 0.91 -3.79
C ARG A 20 -3.16 -0.39 -4.56
N SER A 21 -2.25 -0.35 -5.52
CA SER A 21 -1.85 -1.53 -6.30
C SER A 21 -1.21 -2.61 -5.43
N VAL A 22 -0.35 -2.21 -4.47
CA VAL A 22 0.24 -3.14 -3.50
C VAL A 22 -0.83 -3.74 -2.60
N ALA A 23 -1.69 -2.92 -1.99
CA ALA A 23 -2.75 -3.38 -1.10
C ALA A 23 -3.70 -4.38 -1.81
N LEU A 24 -4.09 -4.10 -3.06
CA LEU A 24 -4.91 -5.02 -3.86
C LEU A 24 -4.20 -6.34 -4.18
N ARG A 25 -2.89 -6.32 -4.43
CA ARG A 25 -2.10 -7.55 -4.63
C ARG A 25 -2.04 -8.38 -3.35
N MET A 26 -1.80 -7.74 -2.21
CA MET A 26 -1.80 -8.39 -0.90
C MET A 26 -3.18 -8.99 -0.58
N ILE A 27 -4.28 -8.26 -0.79
CA ILE A 27 -5.66 -8.75 -0.59
C ILE A 27 -5.91 -10.02 -1.41
N ARG A 28 -5.54 -10.03 -2.69
CA ARG A 28 -5.74 -11.20 -3.56
C ARG A 28 -4.94 -12.40 -3.08
N ARG A 29 -3.71 -12.18 -2.62
CA ARG A 29 -2.81 -13.23 -2.12
C ARG A 29 -3.26 -13.77 -0.76
N LEU A 30 -3.87 -12.92 0.06
CA LEU A 30 -4.30 -13.22 1.43
C LEU A 30 -5.81 -13.45 1.51
N ALA A 31 -6.48 -13.78 0.40
CA ALA A 31 -7.93 -13.89 0.33
C ALA A 31 -8.53 -14.88 1.35
N ASP A 32 -7.77 -15.91 1.74
CA ASP A 32 -8.15 -16.91 2.73
C ASP A 32 -7.88 -16.48 4.20
N GLN A 33 -7.39 -15.26 4.43
CA GLN A 33 -7.09 -14.67 5.75
C GLN A 33 -7.92 -13.40 5.98
N PRO A 34 -9.21 -13.52 6.36
CA PRO A 34 -10.14 -12.39 6.49
C PRO A 34 -9.65 -11.29 7.44
N GLU A 35 -8.87 -11.64 8.46
CA GLU A 35 -8.25 -10.75 9.44
C GLU A 35 -7.21 -9.81 8.81
N LEU A 36 -6.56 -10.21 7.71
CA LEU A 36 -5.62 -9.39 6.95
C LEU A 36 -6.32 -8.63 5.81
N VAL A 37 -7.32 -9.25 5.19
CA VAL A 37 -8.07 -8.66 4.07
C VAL A 37 -8.81 -7.39 4.50
N ARG A 38 -9.43 -7.40 5.69
CA ARG A 38 -10.22 -6.25 6.17
C ARG A 38 -9.36 -4.98 6.32
N PRO A 39 -8.24 -4.99 7.08
CA PRO A 39 -7.38 -3.81 7.18
C PRO A 39 -6.79 -3.37 5.84
N LEU A 40 -6.37 -4.30 4.98
CA LEU A 40 -5.86 -3.95 3.65
C LEU A 40 -6.94 -3.33 2.76
N SER A 41 -8.21 -3.67 2.96
CA SER A 41 -9.33 -3.03 2.26
C SER A 41 -9.53 -1.59 2.75
N THR A 42 -9.35 -1.32 4.05
CA THR A 42 -9.32 0.05 4.60
C THR A 42 -8.20 0.87 3.98
N VAL A 43 -7.00 0.30 3.77
CA VAL A 43 -5.91 0.97 3.05
C VAL A 43 -6.35 1.41 1.65
N VAL A 44 -7.01 0.52 0.89
CA VAL A 44 -7.54 0.87 -0.44
C VAL A 44 -8.56 2.00 -0.36
N GLU A 45 -9.45 1.98 0.62
CA GLU A 45 -10.42 3.05 0.85
C GLU A 45 -9.73 4.39 1.16
N LEU A 46 -8.68 4.40 2.01
CA LEU A 46 -7.91 5.61 2.31
C LEU A 46 -7.29 6.21 1.05
N VAL A 47 -6.64 5.38 0.21
CA VAL A 47 -6.11 5.89 -1.06
C VAL A 47 -7.24 6.41 -1.97
N ASP A 48 -8.37 5.71 -2.04
CA ASP A 48 -9.52 6.15 -2.84
C ASP A 48 -10.14 7.48 -2.34
N HIS A 49 -9.82 7.91 -1.12
CA HIS A 49 -10.15 9.23 -0.55
C HIS A 49 -8.98 10.24 -0.59
N ASP A 50 -7.95 10.00 -1.41
CA ASP A 50 -6.74 10.82 -1.53
C ASP A 50 -5.87 10.91 -0.25
N GLU A 51 -6.04 9.98 0.70
CA GLU A 51 -5.27 9.90 1.95
C GLU A 51 -4.09 8.93 1.82
N ALA A 52 -3.22 9.15 0.81
CA ALA A 52 -2.13 8.22 0.47
C ALA A 52 -1.06 8.09 1.58
N ASP A 53 -0.74 9.18 2.27
CA ASP A 53 0.18 9.18 3.42
C ASP A 53 -0.33 8.28 4.55
N LEU A 54 -1.61 8.47 4.93
CA LEU A 54 -2.26 7.65 5.95
C LEU A 54 -2.39 6.19 5.50
N ALA A 55 -2.67 5.95 4.23
CA ALA A 55 -2.76 4.60 3.67
C ALA A 55 -1.42 3.87 3.73
N LEU A 56 -0.30 4.57 3.49
CA LEU A 56 1.04 4.02 3.63
C LEU A 56 1.36 3.70 5.09
N ASP A 57 1.04 4.59 6.03
CA ASP A 57 1.24 4.30 7.45
C ASP A 57 0.37 3.12 7.91
N ASP A 58 -0.88 3.03 7.43
CA ASP A 58 -1.79 1.97 7.82
C ASP A 58 -1.35 0.61 7.24
N ILE A 59 -0.85 0.55 6.00
CA ILE A 59 -0.30 -0.70 5.46
C ILE A 59 0.91 -1.20 6.28
N VAL A 60 1.75 -0.27 6.73
CA VAL A 60 2.91 -0.55 7.57
C VAL A 60 2.46 -1.06 8.94
N MET A 61 1.43 -0.45 9.54
CA MET A 61 0.83 -0.90 10.80
C MET A 61 0.20 -2.28 10.68
N VAL A 62 -0.52 -2.56 9.59
CA VAL A 62 -1.13 -3.88 9.33
C VAL A 62 -0.07 -4.97 9.32
N ILE A 63 1.04 -4.75 8.61
CA ILE A 63 2.16 -5.69 8.54
C ILE A 63 2.84 -5.84 9.90
N LYS A 64 2.99 -4.76 10.66
CA LYS A 64 3.58 -4.78 12.01
C LYS A 64 2.77 -5.61 13.00
N PHE A 65 1.46 -5.39 13.06
CA PHE A 65 0.59 -6.03 14.04
C PHE A 65 0.15 -7.43 13.64
N SER A 66 0.14 -7.72 12.34
CA SER A 66 -0.16 -9.05 11.81
C SER A 66 0.90 -9.44 10.77
N PRO A 67 2.09 -9.89 11.20
CA PRO A 67 3.19 -10.18 10.28
C PRO A 67 2.86 -11.27 9.28
N PHE A 68 3.04 -10.96 8.00
CA PHE A 68 2.95 -11.93 6.90
C PHE A 68 4.11 -11.71 5.92
N PRO A 69 4.46 -12.71 5.09
CA PRO A 69 5.53 -12.56 4.10
C PRO A 69 5.19 -11.43 3.10
N VAL A 70 6.08 -10.45 2.98
CA VAL A 70 5.98 -9.35 2.02
C VAL A 70 6.84 -9.70 0.81
N LEU A 71 6.30 -9.63 -0.40
CA LEU A 71 7.11 -9.93 -1.59
C LEU A 71 8.10 -8.79 -1.85
N ARG A 72 9.31 -9.11 -2.33
CA ARG A 72 10.31 -8.08 -2.69
C ARG A 72 9.77 -7.01 -3.63
N SER A 73 8.93 -7.41 -4.59
CA SER A 73 8.26 -6.47 -5.50
C SER A 73 7.28 -5.53 -4.79
N GLU A 74 6.51 -6.04 -3.82
CA GLU A 74 5.60 -5.24 -2.98
C GLU A 74 6.39 -4.25 -2.12
N TYR A 75 7.50 -4.70 -1.51
CA TYR A 75 8.36 -3.87 -0.69
C TYR A 75 9.01 -2.72 -1.47
N GLU A 76 9.60 -3.00 -2.64
CA GLU A 76 10.21 -1.94 -3.46
C GLU A 76 9.17 -0.93 -3.96
N ASP A 77 7.96 -1.37 -4.26
CA ASP A 77 6.87 -0.48 -4.64
C ASP A 77 6.44 0.40 -3.45
N LEU A 78 6.27 -0.16 -2.26
CA LEU A 78 6.00 0.62 -1.04
C LEU A 78 7.12 1.60 -0.73
N ARG A 79 8.38 1.19 -0.91
CA ARG A 79 9.54 2.07 -0.72
C ARG A 79 9.54 3.26 -1.69
N ARG A 80 9.17 3.02 -2.95
CA ARG A 80 9.00 4.10 -3.95
C ARG A 80 7.86 5.04 -3.61
N ALA A 81 6.73 4.52 -3.15
CA ALA A 81 5.61 5.34 -2.68
C ALA A 81 6.03 6.19 -1.48
N ALA A 82 6.67 5.57 -0.48
CA ALA A 82 7.19 6.25 0.70
C ALA A 82 8.20 7.36 0.35
N GLN A 83 9.07 7.14 -0.64
CA GLN A 83 9.98 8.18 -1.13
C GLN A 83 9.25 9.35 -1.80
N GLN A 84 8.16 9.11 -2.52
CA GLN A 84 7.37 10.17 -3.14
C GLN A 84 6.55 10.98 -2.12
N LEU A 85 6.19 10.33 -1.02
CA LEU A 85 5.44 10.87 0.11
C LEU A 85 6.33 11.43 1.22
N ASP A 86 7.66 11.48 1.02
CA ASP A 86 8.64 11.90 2.03
C ASP A 86 8.50 11.16 3.38
N SER A 87 8.00 9.91 3.34
CA SER A 87 7.64 9.07 4.49
C SER A 87 8.45 7.78 4.55
N LEU A 88 9.67 7.79 3.99
CA LEU A 88 10.55 6.61 3.93
C LEU A 88 10.92 6.10 5.34
N ASP A 89 11.11 7.01 6.29
CA ASP A 89 11.48 6.67 7.67
C ASP A 89 10.42 5.79 8.34
N SER A 90 9.12 6.05 8.07
CA SER A 90 8.00 5.24 8.59
C SER A 90 8.12 3.76 8.15
N LEU A 91 8.53 3.53 6.91
CA LEU A 91 8.69 2.19 6.36
C LEU A 91 9.90 1.47 6.94
N THR A 92 11.03 2.17 7.12
CA THR A 92 12.27 1.58 7.67
C THR A 92 12.20 1.33 9.17
N ASP A 93 11.57 2.22 9.93
CA ASP A 93 11.45 2.10 11.40
C ASP A 93 10.60 0.89 11.83
N THR A 94 9.76 0.40 10.93
CA THR A 94 8.87 -0.73 11.20
C THR A 94 9.57 -2.08 11.01
N GLY A 95 10.77 -2.09 10.44
CA GLY A 95 11.52 -3.33 10.17
C GLY A 95 10.88 -4.21 9.11
N LEU A 96 10.08 -3.62 8.20
CA LEU A 96 9.36 -4.33 7.15
C LEU A 96 10.30 -5.19 6.28
N GLU A 97 11.54 -4.73 6.09
CA GLU A 97 12.62 -5.41 5.37
C GLU A 97 12.92 -6.82 5.89
N LEU A 98 12.66 -7.09 7.18
CA LEU A 98 12.88 -8.39 7.80
C LEU A 98 11.83 -9.44 7.39
N LEU A 99 10.69 -8.99 6.88
CA LEU A 99 9.59 -9.84 6.41
C LEU A 99 9.61 -10.07 4.90
N VAL A 100 10.60 -9.50 4.20
CA VAL A 100 10.71 -9.57 2.74
C VAL A 100 11.16 -10.95 2.30
N VAL A 101 10.41 -11.53 1.36
CA VAL A 101 10.71 -12.82 0.73
C VAL A 101 10.82 -12.66 -0.79
N GLU A 102 11.61 -13.53 -1.42
CA GLU A 102 11.61 -13.65 -2.88
C GLU A 102 10.27 -14.23 -3.35
N GLY A 103 9.62 -13.54 -4.29
CA GLY A 103 8.39 -14.02 -4.95
C GLY A 103 8.03 -13.20 -6.18
#